data_AF-A0A2T2TGX8-F1
#
_entry.id   AF-A0A2T2TGX8-F1
#
_cell.length_a   1.000
_cell.length_b   1.000
_cell.length_c   1.000
_cell.angle_alpha   90.00
_cell.angle_beta   90.00
_cell.angle_gamma   90.00
#
_symmetry.space_group_name_H-M   'P 1'
#
loop_
_entity.id
_entity.type
_entity.pdbx_description
1 polymer ?
#
loop_
_entity_poly.entity_id
_entity_poly.type
_entity_poly.pdbx_seq_one_letter_code
_entity_poly.pdbx_strand_id
1 'polypeptide(L)'
;MIPTDPTRSLHVQLRALCRAHPRAPKVVLVPRSQIGRALEDALARLDGGWAGVRTQVVRHLAEKVARPRIMASGRSALPVRARSFLVARLLNDLQRQGDLEGLPGPHRSADTVAEAVETLRRGGATLDDVQARVKAPDTSATFRVVAACYESYLRTLDEEGLYDDAQVFRWATEELRDTATSALTQSVVAVCDGVDLPERAAQFVEAVRAACRDFVRLGHPSPDEPPPQTAAARFAGVAPPQDDGSEENAEGPVRTCRAVGASNEVDAVFRDLLETEIPFDEVEIAVAGERPYVSLIADRADRMDLPVSVSTGVPAVRTRTGKALLSFVEWITEDFAPERLIRMLRSGHLRLDRVRSDLDGEVGAVDLGTHEVATVLAGRRYEPGRDGYAKALDAAIGRTEERIGELEDKDLDPERERAQKRTLEFVRRAVQRLLDLAPRDDASVTTMATQARQFVEDFGPVDPPPEEKPESERTLEEAARAVLYKRI
;
A
#
# COMPACT_ATOMS: atom_id res chain seq x y z
N MET A 1 8.74 2.65 43.10
CA MET A 1 8.80 4.10 42.81
C MET A 1 9.32 4.19 41.39
N ILE A 2 8.42 4.18 40.42
CA ILE A 2 8.75 4.33 38.99
C ILE A 2 8.95 5.83 38.81
N PRO A 3 10.05 6.31 38.19
CA PRO A 3 10.20 7.72 37.92
C PRO A 3 9.13 8.10 36.89
N THR A 4 8.10 8.80 37.34
CA THR A 4 7.13 9.49 36.49
C THR A 4 7.84 10.73 35.94
N ASP A 5 8.52 10.57 34.81
CA ASP A 5 9.03 11.72 34.07
C ASP A 5 7.82 12.32 33.31
N PRO A 6 7.39 13.55 33.60
CA PRO A 6 6.18 14.11 33.00
C PRO A 6 6.40 14.29 31.49
N THR A 7 5.81 13.39 30.71
CA THR A 7 5.68 13.54 29.27
C THR A 7 4.75 14.74 28.99
N ARG A 8 5.35 15.92 28.78
CA ARG A 8 4.59 17.09 28.34
C ARG A 8 4.04 16.83 26.94
N SER A 9 2.73 16.99 26.78
CA SER A 9 2.05 16.69 25.53
C SER A 9 2.61 17.52 24.36
N LEU A 10 2.75 16.88 23.19
CA LEU A 10 3.36 17.49 22.00
C LEU A 10 2.65 18.78 21.55
N HIS A 11 1.33 18.85 21.72
CA HIS A 11 0.56 20.05 21.37
C HIS A 11 0.90 21.24 22.26
N VAL A 12 1.23 21.02 23.54
CA VAL A 12 1.67 22.08 24.48
C VAL A 12 3.03 22.64 24.04
N GLN A 13 3.97 21.76 23.70
CA GLN A 13 5.29 22.19 23.22
C GLN A 13 5.19 22.97 21.90
N LEU A 14 4.30 22.53 21.01
CA LEU A 14 4.04 23.23 19.75
C LEU A 14 3.38 24.60 19.97
N ARG A 15 2.49 24.72 20.97
CA ARG A 15 1.91 26.00 21.40
C ARG A 15 2.97 26.94 21.96
N ALA A 16 3.86 26.44 22.82
CA ALA A 16 4.98 27.20 23.36
C ALA A 16 5.90 27.72 22.22
N LEU A 17 6.19 26.88 21.23
CA LEU A 17 6.92 27.28 20.02
C LEU A 17 6.21 28.42 19.25
N CYS A 18 4.89 28.33 19.13
CA CYS A 18 4.10 29.37 18.46
C CYS A 18 4.14 30.71 19.19
N ARG A 19 4.09 30.68 20.53
CA ARG A 19 4.21 31.88 21.38
C ARG A 19 5.61 32.49 21.31
N ALA A 20 6.66 31.66 21.30
CA ALA A 20 8.04 32.13 21.19
C ALA A 20 8.33 32.79 19.83
N HIS A 21 7.69 32.33 18.75
CA HIS A 21 7.92 32.85 17.40
C HIS A 21 6.62 33.24 16.68
N PRO A 22 5.89 34.28 17.13
CA PRO A 22 4.51 34.54 16.66
C PRO A 22 4.43 34.82 15.15
N ARG A 23 5.43 35.47 14.57
CA ARG A 23 5.44 35.91 13.15
C ARG A 23 6.28 35.04 12.22
N ALA A 24 7.14 34.17 12.75
CA ALA A 24 7.93 33.29 11.91
C ALA A 24 7.04 32.15 11.38
N PRO A 25 7.21 31.69 10.13
CA PRO A 25 6.66 30.42 9.68
C PRO A 25 7.28 29.26 10.47
N LYS A 26 6.50 28.24 10.82
CA LYS A 26 6.94 27.02 11.50
C LYS A 26 6.77 25.84 10.56
N VAL A 27 7.82 25.06 10.40
CA VAL A 27 7.78 23.77 9.71
C VAL A 27 7.98 22.68 10.76
N VAL A 28 6.94 21.88 10.99
CA VAL A 28 6.98 20.79 11.97
C VAL A 28 7.17 19.47 11.22
N LEU A 29 8.32 18.85 11.41
CA LEU A 29 8.70 17.56 10.86
C LEU A 29 8.11 16.46 11.72
N VAL A 30 7.17 15.71 11.14
CA VAL A 30 6.43 14.64 11.81
C VAL A 30 6.77 13.27 11.20
N PRO A 31 6.63 12.16 11.95
CA PRO A 31 6.94 10.83 11.43
C PRO A 31 6.00 10.42 10.30
N ARG A 32 4.73 10.84 10.41
CA ARG A 32 3.66 10.56 9.46
C ARG A 32 2.73 11.76 9.36
N SER A 33 2.13 11.96 8.19
CA SER A 33 1.21 13.08 7.95
C SER A 33 -0.01 13.07 8.89
N GLN A 34 -0.47 11.90 9.32
CA GLN A 34 -1.58 11.75 10.27
C GLN A 34 -1.27 12.38 11.62
N ILE A 35 -0.04 12.21 12.13
CA ILE A 35 0.41 12.84 13.38
C ILE A 35 0.43 14.36 13.21
N GLY A 36 0.90 14.84 12.06
CA GLY A 36 0.84 16.26 11.72
C GLY A 36 -0.57 16.81 11.76
N ARG A 37 -1.53 16.08 11.16
CA ARG A 37 -2.93 16.48 11.18
C ARG A 37 -3.53 16.52 12.59
N ALA A 38 -3.22 15.52 13.41
CA ALA A 38 -3.66 15.48 14.81
C ALA A 38 -3.08 16.65 15.63
N LEU A 39 -1.81 17.00 15.42
CA LEU A 39 -1.18 18.16 16.07
C LEU A 39 -1.82 19.48 15.64
N GLU A 40 -2.10 19.61 14.35
CA GLU A 40 -2.84 20.75 13.80
C GLU A 40 -4.23 20.84 14.46
N ASP A 41 -5.06 19.80 14.38
CA ASP A 41 -6.41 19.80 14.94
C ASP A 41 -6.41 20.08 16.46
N ALA A 42 -5.42 19.55 17.22
CA ALA A 42 -5.24 19.86 18.64
C ALA A 42 -4.94 21.35 18.89
N LEU A 43 -4.09 21.98 18.07
CA LEU A 43 -3.84 23.42 18.16
C LEU A 43 -5.09 24.26 17.87
N ALA A 44 -5.93 23.90 16.89
CA ALA A 44 -7.19 24.64 16.67
C ALA A 44 -8.12 24.55 17.85
N ARG A 45 -8.26 23.35 18.45
CA ARG A 45 -9.14 23.17 19.61
C ARG A 45 -8.69 24.02 20.79
N LEU A 46 -7.37 24.15 21.02
CA LEU A 46 -6.82 24.89 22.17
C LEU A 46 -6.81 26.41 21.99
N ASP A 47 -6.45 26.91 20.80
CA ASP A 47 -6.21 28.35 20.58
C ASP A 47 -7.21 28.99 19.59
N GLY A 48 -8.24 28.26 19.16
CA GLY A 48 -9.25 28.72 18.20
C GLY A 48 -8.75 28.82 16.75
N GLY A 49 -7.51 28.38 16.49
CA GLY A 49 -6.88 28.34 15.18
C GLY A 49 -5.36 28.54 15.25
N TRP A 50 -4.66 28.34 14.13
CA TRP A 50 -3.22 28.60 14.02
C TRP A 50 -2.88 29.28 12.70
N ALA A 51 -1.85 30.12 12.72
CA ALA A 51 -1.31 30.76 11.53
C ALA A 51 0.19 30.49 11.39
N GLY A 52 0.62 30.20 10.16
CA GLY A 52 2.03 30.01 9.85
C GLY A 52 2.64 28.71 10.35
N VAL A 53 1.86 27.73 10.82
CA VAL A 53 2.35 26.37 11.14
C VAL A 53 2.02 25.43 9.98
N ARG A 54 2.99 24.60 9.58
CA ARG A 54 2.79 23.54 8.60
C ARG A 54 3.44 22.25 9.09
N THR A 55 2.64 21.20 9.21
CA THR A 55 3.16 19.86 9.50
C THR A 55 3.45 19.10 8.21
N GLN A 56 4.57 18.39 8.14
CA GLN A 56 4.91 17.53 7.00
C GLN A 56 5.97 16.50 7.37
N VAL A 57 6.02 15.39 6.65
CA VAL A 57 7.11 14.42 6.79
C VAL A 57 8.40 14.95 6.16
N VAL A 58 9.55 14.49 6.65
CA VAL A 58 10.89 14.92 6.20
C VAL A 58 11.05 14.77 4.69
N ARG A 59 10.55 13.68 4.12
CA ARG A 59 10.61 13.42 2.67
C ARG A 59 9.87 14.48 1.84
N HIS A 60 8.74 15.00 2.30
CA HIS A 60 8.01 16.05 1.58
C HIS A 60 8.74 17.40 1.63
N LEU A 61 9.38 17.72 2.75
CA LEU A 61 10.24 18.90 2.82
C LEU A 61 11.43 18.75 1.86
N ALA A 62 12.09 17.60 1.88
CA ALA A 62 13.22 17.32 0.99
C ALA A 62 12.82 17.44 -0.49
N GLU A 63 11.63 16.98 -0.88
CA GLU A 63 11.14 17.14 -2.26
C GLU A 63 11.00 18.60 -2.68
N LYS A 64 10.38 19.41 -1.81
CA LYS A 64 10.15 20.83 -2.08
C LYS A 64 11.47 21.56 -2.26
N VAL A 65 12.46 21.22 -1.44
CA VAL A 65 13.81 21.78 -1.52
C VAL A 65 14.55 21.27 -2.75
N ALA A 66 14.48 19.97 -3.06
CA ALA A 66 15.17 19.36 -4.20
C ALA A 66 14.54 19.71 -5.56
N ARG A 67 13.35 20.32 -5.60
CA ARG A 67 12.59 20.57 -6.83
C ARG A 67 13.41 21.21 -7.97
N PRO A 68 14.26 22.23 -7.75
CA PRO A 68 15.10 22.79 -8.81
C PRO A 68 16.01 21.75 -9.46
N ARG A 69 16.66 20.90 -8.65
CA ARG A 69 17.53 19.82 -9.14
C ARG A 69 16.77 18.69 -9.80
N ILE A 70 15.61 18.31 -9.25
CA ILE A 70 14.73 17.32 -9.86
C ILE A 70 14.36 17.77 -11.28
N MET A 71 13.89 19.01 -11.43
CA MET A 71 13.53 19.57 -12.74
C MET A 71 14.73 19.66 -13.68
N ALA A 72 15.90 20.10 -13.18
CA ALA A 72 17.12 20.19 -13.99
C ALA A 72 17.67 18.82 -14.41
N SER A 73 17.42 17.77 -13.62
CA SER A 73 17.93 16.42 -13.91
C SER A 73 17.24 15.73 -15.09
N GLY A 74 16.01 16.13 -15.43
CA GLY A 74 15.17 15.44 -16.41
C GLY A 74 14.75 14.02 -16.01
N ARG A 75 15.04 13.58 -14.79
CA ARG A 75 14.75 12.23 -14.29
C ARG A 75 13.32 12.10 -13.76
N SER A 76 12.80 10.88 -13.77
CA SER A 76 11.46 10.53 -13.25
C SER A 76 11.55 9.81 -11.90
N ALA A 77 10.54 9.99 -11.03
CA ALA A 77 10.52 9.29 -9.75
C ALA A 77 10.29 7.79 -9.93
N LEU A 78 11.06 6.95 -9.23
CA LEU A 78 10.75 5.53 -9.10
C LEU A 78 9.47 5.37 -8.25
N PRO A 79 8.41 4.73 -8.77
CA PRO A 79 7.19 4.51 -7.99
C PRO A 79 7.44 3.65 -6.73
N VAL A 80 6.72 3.96 -5.64
CA VAL A 80 6.94 3.38 -4.29
C VAL A 80 7.02 1.84 -4.29
N ARG A 81 6.17 1.15 -5.07
CA ARG A 81 6.17 -0.33 -5.16
C ARG A 81 6.96 -0.88 -6.34
N ALA A 82 7.43 -0.03 -7.26
CA ALA A 82 8.23 -0.47 -8.40
C ALA A 82 9.60 -1.01 -7.97
N ARG A 83 10.09 -0.65 -6.78
CA ARG A 83 11.37 -1.16 -6.27
C ARG A 83 11.38 -2.69 -6.14
N SER A 84 10.37 -3.28 -5.49
CA SER A 84 10.28 -4.74 -5.34
C SER A 84 10.21 -5.44 -6.69
N PHE A 85 9.49 -4.88 -7.67
CA PHE A 85 9.42 -5.42 -9.02
C PHE A 85 10.76 -5.31 -9.75
N LEU A 86 11.44 -4.16 -9.64
CA LEU A 86 12.75 -3.96 -10.21
C LEU A 86 13.75 -4.96 -9.62
N VAL A 87 13.77 -5.11 -8.30
CA VAL A 87 14.63 -6.08 -7.62
C VAL A 87 14.28 -7.52 -8.01
N ALA A 88 13.00 -7.87 -8.12
CA ALA A 88 12.59 -9.18 -8.62
C ALA A 88 13.12 -9.47 -10.03
N ARG A 89 13.06 -8.47 -10.94
CA ARG A 89 13.64 -8.56 -12.28
C ARG A 89 15.15 -8.78 -12.22
N LEU A 90 15.86 -7.99 -11.42
CA LEU A 90 17.31 -8.11 -11.24
C LEU A 90 17.72 -9.47 -10.65
N LEU A 91 16.97 -9.98 -9.67
CA LEU A 91 17.22 -11.31 -9.11
C LEU A 91 16.97 -12.44 -10.11
N ASN A 92 15.98 -12.29 -11.01
CA ASN A 92 15.77 -13.24 -12.10
C ASN A 92 16.96 -13.25 -13.09
N ASP A 93 17.53 -12.08 -13.39
CA ASP A 93 18.71 -11.99 -14.26
C ASP A 93 19.95 -12.62 -13.59
N LEU A 94 20.15 -12.39 -12.28
CA LEU A 94 21.18 -13.08 -11.51
C LEU A 94 20.96 -14.59 -11.44
N GLN A 95 19.71 -15.06 -11.33
CA GLN A 95 19.40 -16.49 -11.37
C GLN A 95 19.85 -17.14 -12.68
N ARG A 96 19.58 -16.46 -13.81
CA ARG A 96 19.98 -16.96 -15.14
C ARG A 96 21.50 -17.05 -15.30
N GLN A 97 22.24 -16.25 -14.54
CA GLN A 97 23.71 -16.26 -14.51
C GLN A 97 24.28 -17.29 -13.52
N GLY A 98 23.45 -17.85 -12.63
CA GLY A 98 23.87 -18.80 -11.60
C GLY A 98 24.22 -18.17 -10.24
N ASP A 99 23.95 -16.87 -10.06
CA ASP A 99 24.48 -16.06 -8.96
C ASP A 99 23.45 -15.76 -7.85
N LEU A 100 22.70 -16.78 -7.39
CA LEU A 100 21.71 -16.67 -6.29
C LEU A 100 22.09 -17.43 -5.02
N GLU A 101 23.38 -17.64 -4.78
CA GLU A 101 23.86 -18.43 -3.66
C GLU A 101 23.30 -17.94 -2.30
N GLY A 102 22.62 -18.84 -1.58
CA GLY A 102 22.09 -18.57 -0.24
C GLY A 102 20.72 -17.89 -0.18
N LEU A 103 20.00 -17.71 -1.31
CA LEU A 103 18.63 -17.21 -1.32
C LEU A 103 17.60 -18.28 -1.74
N PRO A 104 16.37 -18.27 -1.16
CA PRO A 104 15.30 -19.23 -1.49
C PRO A 104 14.65 -19.03 -2.89
N GLY A 105 15.16 -18.11 -3.70
CA GLY A 105 14.70 -17.79 -5.06
C GLY A 105 14.24 -16.32 -5.22
N PRO A 106 14.17 -15.79 -6.46
CA PRO A 106 13.86 -14.38 -6.76
C PRO A 106 12.56 -13.89 -6.14
N HIS A 107 11.46 -14.61 -6.41
CA HIS A 107 10.12 -14.17 -5.99
C HIS A 107 9.93 -14.17 -4.47
N ARG A 108 10.63 -15.06 -3.74
CA ARG A 108 10.55 -15.14 -2.28
C ARG A 108 11.45 -14.13 -1.57
N SER A 109 12.46 -13.63 -2.28
CA SER A 109 13.50 -12.76 -1.69
C SER A 109 13.40 -11.32 -2.17
N ALA A 110 12.58 -11.02 -3.18
CA ALA A 110 12.52 -9.71 -3.82
C ALA A 110 12.22 -8.57 -2.84
N ASP A 111 11.21 -8.72 -1.98
CA ASP A 111 10.87 -7.70 -0.99
C ASP A 111 12.00 -7.51 0.03
N THR A 112 12.54 -8.59 0.58
CA THR A 112 13.66 -8.54 1.55
C THR A 112 14.92 -7.92 0.95
N VAL A 113 15.27 -8.27 -0.29
CA VAL A 113 16.42 -7.68 -0.99
C VAL A 113 16.14 -6.21 -1.34
N ALA A 114 14.91 -5.86 -1.72
CA ALA A 114 14.52 -4.48 -1.98
C ALA A 114 14.59 -3.60 -0.72
N GLU A 115 14.21 -4.14 0.44
CA GLU A 115 14.39 -3.49 1.75
C GLU A 115 15.88 -3.33 2.09
N ALA A 116 16.71 -4.34 1.82
CA ALA A 116 18.16 -4.26 2.03
C ALA A 116 18.80 -3.18 1.13
N VAL A 117 18.44 -3.14 -0.15
CA VAL A 117 18.85 -2.11 -1.11
C VAL A 117 18.39 -0.74 -0.63
N GLU A 118 17.13 -0.59 -0.21
CA GLU A 118 16.62 0.67 0.35
C GLU A 118 17.43 1.10 1.58
N THR A 119 17.73 0.17 2.48
CA THR A 119 18.50 0.43 3.70
C THR A 119 19.90 0.95 3.36
N LEU A 120 20.59 0.33 2.41
CA LEU A 120 21.90 0.81 1.92
C LEU A 120 21.78 2.21 1.29
N ARG A 121 20.77 2.41 0.43
CA ARG A 121 20.49 3.70 -0.23
C ARG A 121 20.24 4.80 0.80
N ARG A 122 19.31 4.61 1.74
CA ARG A 122 18.94 5.59 2.78
C ARG A 122 20.05 5.79 3.82
N GLY A 123 20.82 4.74 4.11
CA GLY A 123 22.01 4.74 4.95
C GLY A 123 23.22 5.44 4.32
N GLY A 124 23.13 5.90 3.07
CA GLY A 124 24.20 6.68 2.46
C GLY A 124 25.30 5.85 1.81
N ALA A 125 25.21 4.52 1.81
CA ALA A 125 26.25 3.63 1.30
C ALA A 125 26.54 3.90 -0.18
N THR A 126 27.82 4.10 -0.51
CA THR A 126 28.28 4.19 -1.91
C THR A 126 28.48 2.80 -2.50
N LEU A 127 28.64 2.71 -3.82
CA LEU A 127 28.98 1.45 -4.46
C LEU A 127 30.34 0.92 -3.94
N ASP A 128 31.29 1.83 -3.72
CA ASP A 128 32.62 1.50 -3.18
C ASP A 128 32.52 0.92 -1.76
N ASP A 129 31.68 1.48 -0.89
CA ASP A 129 31.46 0.95 0.48
C ASP A 129 30.91 -0.47 0.44
N VAL A 130 29.94 -0.73 -0.45
CA VAL A 130 29.31 -2.05 -0.61
C VAL A 130 30.33 -3.05 -1.16
N GLN A 131 31.12 -2.67 -2.16
CA GLN A 131 32.18 -3.51 -2.72
C GLN A 131 33.31 -3.78 -1.73
N ALA A 132 33.66 -2.80 -0.89
CA ALA A 132 34.62 -2.99 0.20
C ALA A 132 34.09 -4.01 1.21
N ARG A 133 32.80 -3.95 1.56
CA ARG A 133 32.16 -4.96 2.43
C ARG A 133 32.20 -6.34 1.78
N VAL A 134 31.95 -6.49 0.47
CA VAL A 134 32.03 -7.78 -0.24
C VAL A 134 33.41 -8.44 -0.12
N LYS A 135 34.49 -7.64 -0.13
CA LYS A 135 35.87 -8.13 -0.04
C LYS A 135 36.26 -8.58 1.38
N ALA A 136 35.46 -8.28 2.40
CA ALA A 136 35.75 -8.68 3.76
C ALA A 136 35.60 -10.21 3.94
N PRO A 137 36.50 -10.86 4.71
CA PRO A 137 36.58 -12.31 4.81
C PRO A 137 35.35 -12.98 5.45
N ASP A 138 34.57 -12.25 6.24
CA ASP A 138 33.38 -12.70 6.95
C ASP A 138 32.08 -12.50 6.16
N THR A 139 32.16 -12.09 4.89
CA THR A 139 30.98 -11.74 4.10
C THR A 139 30.15 -12.96 3.73
N SER A 140 28.85 -12.91 4.04
CA SER A 140 27.91 -13.96 3.67
C SER A 140 27.65 -14.01 2.17
N ALA A 141 27.37 -15.21 1.64
CA ALA A 141 26.95 -15.40 0.25
C ALA A 141 25.72 -14.54 -0.09
N THR A 142 24.75 -14.48 0.83
CA THR A 142 23.55 -13.63 0.70
C THR A 142 23.88 -12.15 0.50
N PHE A 143 24.87 -11.61 1.23
CA PHE A 143 25.27 -10.22 1.06
C PHE A 143 25.89 -9.96 -0.32
N ARG A 144 26.61 -10.93 -0.90
CA ARG A 144 27.15 -10.80 -2.26
C ARG A 144 26.04 -10.64 -3.30
N VAL A 145 24.94 -11.39 -3.13
CA VAL A 145 23.75 -11.24 -4.00
C VAL A 145 23.10 -9.87 -3.81
N VAL A 146 22.97 -9.39 -2.57
CA VAL A 146 22.47 -8.03 -2.29
C VAL A 146 23.37 -6.97 -2.92
N ALA A 147 24.69 -7.13 -2.86
CA ALA A 147 25.66 -6.21 -3.45
C ALA A 147 25.57 -6.18 -4.98
N ALA A 148 25.51 -7.33 -5.64
CA ALA A 148 25.33 -7.42 -7.09
C ALA A 148 23.99 -6.81 -7.54
N CYS A 149 22.93 -7.05 -6.76
CA CYS A 149 21.62 -6.45 -6.98
C CYS A 149 21.66 -4.92 -6.77
N TYR A 150 22.37 -4.44 -5.74
CA TYR A 150 22.56 -3.01 -5.46
C TYR A 150 23.28 -2.29 -6.59
N GLU A 151 24.37 -2.87 -7.12
CA GLU A 151 25.08 -2.35 -8.28
C GLU A 151 24.19 -2.26 -9.52
N SER A 152 23.48 -3.35 -9.84
CA SER A 152 22.56 -3.39 -10.97
C SER A 152 21.40 -2.41 -10.79
N TYR A 153 20.89 -2.25 -9.57
CA TYR A 153 19.85 -1.29 -9.23
C TYR A 153 20.30 0.15 -9.50
N LEU A 154 21.51 0.54 -9.05
CA LEU A 154 22.06 1.87 -9.32
C LEU A 154 22.22 2.13 -10.81
N ARG A 155 22.76 1.15 -11.54
CA ARG A 155 22.89 1.23 -13.00
C ARG A 155 21.54 1.40 -13.68
N THR A 156 20.52 0.62 -13.30
CA THR A 156 19.18 0.77 -13.87
C THR A 156 18.56 2.13 -13.56
N LEU A 157 18.77 2.67 -12.35
CA LEU A 157 18.30 4.04 -12.05
C LEU A 157 18.93 5.08 -12.98
N ASP A 158 20.20 4.93 -13.33
CA ASP A 158 20.86 5.86 -14.25
C ASP A 158 20.43 5.64 -15.71
N GLU A 159 20.37 4.39 -16.18
CA GLU A 159 19.99 4.02 -17.55
C GLU A 159 18.54 4.39 -17.88
N GLU A 160 17.61 4.15 -16.96
CA GLU A 160 16.18 4.45 -17.13
C GLU A 160 15.83 5.90 -16.74
N GLY A 161 16.82 6.71 -16.34
CA GLY A 161 16.61 8.11 -15.94
C GLY A 161 15.69 8.25 -14.72
N LEU A 162 15.85 7.37 -13.74
CA LEU A 162 15.03 7.31 -12.53
C LEU A 162 15.76 7.90 -11.31
N TYR A 163 14.97 8.31 -10.32
CA TYR A 163 15.47 8.69 -9.00
C TYR A 163 14.64 8.09 -7.87
N ASP A 164 15.28 7.83 -6.73
CA ASP A 164 14.67 7.32 -5.51
C ASP A 164 14.77 8.35 -4.36
N ASP A 165 14.20 8.02 -3.19
CA ASP A 165 14.19 8.91 -2.03
C ASP A 165 15.59 9.28 -1.53
N ALA A 166 16.54 8.35 -1.62
CA ALA A 166 17.94 8.60 -1.28
C ALA A 166 18.54 9.69 -2.16
N GLN A 167 18.23 9.67 -3.46
CA GLN A 167 18.64 10.71 -4.40
C GLN A 167 17.96 12.06 -4.12
N VAL A 168 16.70 12.06 -3.69
CA VAL A 168 15.99 13.29 -3.30
C VAL A 168 16.63 13.93 -2.07
N PHE A 169 16.94 13.17 -1.01
CA PHE A 169 17.62 13.73 0.16
C PHE A 169 19.00 14.29 -0.18
N ARG A 170 19.76 13.62 -1.06
CA ARG A 170 21.05 14.12 -1.54
C ARG A 170 20.88 15.46 -2.26
N TRP A 171 20.01 15.54 -3.26
CA TRP A 171 19.75 16.78 -3.99
C TRP A 171 19.24 17.89 -3.09
N ALA A 172 18.35 17.58 -2.13
CA ALA A 172 17.85 18.57 -1.19
C ALA A 172 18.97 19.15 -0.30
N THR A 173 19.90 18.29 0.13
CA THR A 173 21.05 18.69 0.95
C THR A 173 22.01 19.56 0.16
N GLU A 174 22.32 19.18 -1.08
CA GLU A 174 23.17 19.97 -1.98
C GLU A 174 22.53 21.33 -2.28
N GLU A 175 21.22 21.36 -2.54
CA GLU A 175 20.49 22.60 -2.83
C GLU A 175 20.53 23.59 -1.65
N LEU A 176 20.40 23.11 -0.41
CA LEU A 176 20.52 23.97 0.78
C LEU A 176 21.93 24.52 1.00
N ARG A 177 22.95 23.75 0.63
CA ARG A 177 24.35 24.18 0.76
C ARG A 177 24.73 25.21 -0.30
N ASP A 178 24.23 25.03 -1.51
CA ASP A 178 24.57 25.88 -2.65
C ASP A 178 23.76 27.18 -2.69
N THR A 179 22.51 27.18 -2.18
CA THR A 179 21.61 28.33 -2.23
C THR A 179 21.42 28.98 -0.86
N ALA A 180 22.05 30.14 -0.66
CA ALA A 180 22.01 30.89 0.61
C ALA A 180 20.65 31.53 0.98
N THR A 181 19.69 31.59 0.04
CA THR A 181 18.40 32.28 0.25
C THR A 181 17.22 31.34 -0.02
N SER A 182 16.87 30.51 0.95
CA SER A 182 15.66 29.70 0.91
C SER A 182 14.59 30.25 1.88
N ALA A 183 13.32 29.94 1.64
CA ALA A 183 12.23 30.27 2.57
C ALA A 183 12.45 29.70 3.99
N LEU A 184 13.30 28.68 4.13
CA LEU A 184 13.66 28.09 5.42
C LEU A 184 14.48 29.05 6.29
N THR A 185 15.25 29.96 5.70
CA THR A 185 16.06 30.97 6.45
C THR A 185 15.21 31.87 7.35
N GLN A 186 13.93 32.05 7.03
CA GLN A 186 12.98 32.82 7.84
C GLN A 186 12.09 31.93 8.72
N SER A 187 12.16 30.61 8.53
CA SER A 187 11.30 29.63 9.18
C SER A 187 11.97 29.05 10.42
N VAL A 188 11.15 28.76 11.43
CA VAL A 188 11.52 27.94 12.58
C VAL A 188 11.17 26.50 12.25
N VAL A 189 12.10 25.57 12.46
CA VAL A 189 11.89 24.17 12.16
C VAL A 189 11.82 23.39 13.47
N ALA A 190 10.78 22.58 13.62
CA ALA A 190 10.61 21.69 14.74
C ALA A 190 10.65 20.24 14.26
N VAL A 191 11.36 19.35 14.96
CA VAL A 191 11.37 17.92 14.62
C VAL A 191 10.83 17.08 15.77
N CYS A 192 9.83 16.23 15.52
CA CYS A 192 9.33 15.31 16.52
C CYS A 192 10.32 14.18 16.79
N ASP A 193 10.44 13.74 18.04
CA ASP A 193 11.38 12.69 18.48
C ASP A 193 11.32 11.41 17.65
N GLY A 194 10.10 10.92 17.40
CA GLY A 194 9.87 9.67 16.68
C GLY A 194 10.10 9.75 15.16
N VAL A 195 10.62 10.85 14.63
CA VAL A 195 10.95 10.97 13.21
C VAL A 195 12.15 10.07 12.89
N ASP A 196 11.97 9.14 11.96
CA ASP A 196 13.03 8.29 11.43
C ASP A 196 13.96 9.07 10.48
N LEU A 197 15.25 9.08 10.80
CA LEU A 197 16.33 9.82 10.16
C LEU A 197 17.52 8.88 9.89
N PRO A 198 17.40 7.97 8.90
CA PRO A 198 18.57 7.30 8.36
C PRO A 198 19.54 8.33 7.77
N GLU A 199 20.78 7.91 7.54
CA GLU A 199 21.90 8.82 7.32
C GLU A 199 21.64 9.95 6.30
N ARG A 200 21.07 9.67 5.12
CA ARG A 200 20.77 10.72 4.13
C ARG A 200 19.70 11.71 4.60
N ALA A 201 18.69 11.23 5.32
CA ALA A 201 17.66 12.09 5.89
C ALA A 201 18.24 12.92 7.06
N ALA A 202 19.10 12.33 7.89
CA ALA A 202 19.80 13.04 8.96
C ALA A 202 20.69 14.16 8.40
N GLN A 203 21.48 13.89 7.36
CA GLN A 203 22.31 14.89 6.68
C GLN A 203 21.49 16.04 6.12
N PHE A 204 20.32 15.73 5.54
CA PHE A 204 19.38 16.74 5.07
C PHE A 204 18.83 17.60 6.22
N VAL A 205 18.39 16.99 7.32
CA VAL A 205 17.84 17.74 8.47
C VAL A 205 18.93 18.56 9.16
N GLU A 206 20.19 18.10 9.20
CA GLU A 206 21.32 18.91 9.70
C GLU A 206 21.56 20.14 8.79
N ALA A 207 21.46 19.97 7.47
CA ALA A 207 21.53 21.10 6.55
C ALA A 207 20.35 22.08 6.73
N VAL A 208 19.15 21.56 7.01
CA VAL A 208 17.99 22.39 7.37
C VAL A 208 18.25 23.16 8.67
N ARG A 209 18.78 22.49 9.70
CA ARG A 209 19.13 23.11 10.98
C ARG A 209 20.12 24.26 10.79
N ALA A 210 21.15 24.07 9.97
CA ALA A 210 22.14 25.10 9.66
C ALA A 210 21.57 26.28 8.85
N ALA A 211 20.53 26.04 8.04
CA ALA A 211 19.95 27.04 7.16
C ALA A 211 18.75 27.78 7.76
N CYS A 212 18.05 27.20 8.72
CA CYS A 212 16.80 27.76 9.26
C CYS A 212 17.05 28.86 10.30
N ARG A 213 15.99 29.62 10.62
CA ARG A 213 16.06 30.70 11.62
C ARG A 213 16.34 30.15 13.02
N ASP A 214 15.66 29.07 13.36
CA ASP A 214 15.77 28.39 14.65
C ASP A 214 15.31 26.94 14.49
N PHE A 215 15.88 26.05 15.31
CA PHE A 215 15.66 24.63 15.24
C PHE A 215 15.39 24.05 16.63
N VAL A 216 14.23 23.42 16.80
CA VAL A 216 13.80 22.82 18.06
C VAL A 216 13.41 21.36 17.88
N ARG A 217 13.40 20.62 18.98
CA ARG A 217 12.88 19.25 19.04
C ARG A 217 11.52 19.25 19.73
N LEU A 218 10.61 18.35 19.35
CA LEU A 218 9.32 18.16 20.02
C LEU A 218 9.26 16.73 20.56
N GLY A 219 9.07 16.60 21.86
CA GLY A 219 9.02 15.31 22.53
C GLY A 219 9.65 15.35 23.91
N HIS A 220 10.30 14.27 24.31
CA HIS A 220 10.80 14.09 25.66
C HIS A 220 12.03 14.98 25.92
N PRO A 221 12.13 15.76 27.01
CA PRO A 221 13.29 16.62 27.26
C PRO A 221 14.60 15.83 27.31
N SER A 222 14.58 14.67 27.96
CA SER A 222 15.71 13.75 28.14
C SER A 222 15.30 12.34 27.73
N PRO A 223 15.25 12.00 26.42
CA PRO A 223 14.84 10.67 25.99
C PRO A 223 15.86 9.62 26.49
N ASP A 224 15.37 8.57 27.13
CA ASP A 224 16.20 7.44 27.58
C ASP A 224 16.42 6.47 26.41
N GLU A 225 17.68 6.13 26.15
CA GLU A 225 18.13 5.24 25.05
C GLU A 225 17.31 5.32 23.74
N PRO A 226 17.16 6.50 23.10
CA PRO A 226 16.37 6.62 21.88
C PRO A 226 16.97 5.78 20.74
N PRO A 227 16.15 5.18 19.85
CA PRO A 227 16.68 4.41 18.73
C PRO A 227 17.62 5.27 17.88
N PRO A 228 18.78 4.77 17.43
CA PRO A 228 19.89 5.59 16.92
C PRO A 228 19.58 6.36 15.63
N GLN A 229 18.56 5.91 14.90
CA GLN A 229 18.13 6.56 13.66
C GLN A 229 17.02 7.59 13.89
N THR A 230 16.58 7.84 15.13
CA THR A 230 15.51 8.81 15.41
C THR A 230 16.04 10.23 15.59
N ALA A 231 15.16 11.22 15.42
CA ALA A 231 15.47 12.61 15.76
C ALA A 231 15.86 12.79 17.23
N ALA A 232 15.25 12.03 18.14
CA ALA A 232 15.63 12.02 19.55
C ALA A 232 17.11 11.66 19.76
N ALA A 233 17.63 10.64 19.06
CA ALA A 233 19.02 10.24 19.14
C ALA A 233 19.96 11.21 18.40
N ARG A 234 19.61 11.59 17.15
CA ARG A 234 20.45 12.44 16.30
C ARG A 234 20.56 13.89 16.79
N PHE A 235 19.54 14.38 17.50
CA PHE A 235 19.46 15.74 18.02
C PHE A 235 19.26 15.79 19.54
N ALA A 236 19.87 14.85 20.28
CA ALA A 236 19.76 14.79 21.75
C ALA A 236 20.18 16.11 22.44
N GLY A 237 21.10 16.87 21.84
CA GLY A 237 21.53 18.18 22.35
C GLY A 237 20.56 19.34 22.07
N VAL A 238 19.44 19.11 21.38
CA VAL A 238 18.41 20.12 21.11
C VAL A 238 17.26 19.91 22.09
N ALA A 239 17.04 20.90 22.95
CA ALA A 239 15.97 20.86 23.95
C ALA A 239 14.59 21.18 23.34
N PRO A 240 13.51 20.58 23.86
CA PRO A 240 12.17 20.98 23.47
C PRO A 240 11.77 22.33 24.07
N PRO A 241 10.85 23.07 23.41
CA PRO A 241 10.28 24.30 23.95
C PRO A 241 9.71 24.06 25.35
N GLN A 242 10.12 24.91 26.29
CA GLN A 242 9.55 24.93 27.63
C GLN A 242 8.25 25.75 27.60
N ASP A 243 7.22 25.27 28.29
CA ASP A 243 6.05 26.08 28.63
C ASP A 243 6.07 26.40 30.12
N ASP A 244 5.67 27.61 30.47
CA ASP A 244 5.61 28.11 31.85
C ASP A 244 4.30 27.67 32.54
N GLY A 245 3.38 27.08 31.76
CA GLY A 245 2.09 26.54 32.22
C GLY A 245 2.21 25.10 32.74
N SER A 246 1.81 24.92 34.00
CA SER A 246 1.65 23.63 34.67
C SER A 246 0.36 22.93 34.22
N GLU A 247 0.27 22.51 32.98
CA GLU A 247 -0.66 21.44 32.62
C GLU A 247 0.11 20.12 32.75
N GLU A 248 0.30 19.71 34.00
CA GLU A 248 0.66 18.33 34.30
C GLU A 248 -0.50 17.45 33.83
N ASN A 249 -0.25 16.62 32.82
CA ASN A 249 -1.13 15.49 32.58
C ASN A 249 -1.00 14.58 33.81
N ALA A 250 -1.91 14.73 34.77
CA ALA A 250 -2.08 13.73 35.82
C ALA A 250 -2.41 12.42 35.12
N GLU A 251 -1.45 11.50 35.03
CA GLU A 251 -1.70 10.17 34.48
C GLU A 251 -2.84 9.55 35.28
N GLY A 252 -3.99 9.36 34.62
CA GLY A 252 -5.08 8.59 35.18
C GLY A 252 -4.61 7.17 35.51
N PRO A 253 -5.32 6.44 36.39
CA PRO A 253 -4.94 5.08 36.75
C PRO A 253 -4.82 4.20 35.50
N VAL A 254 -3.63 3.70 35.22
CA VAL A 254 -3.38 2.78 34.11
C VAL A 254 -4.03 1.43 34.45
N ARG A 255 -5.01 1.02 33.63
CA ARG A 255 -5.65 -0.30 33.74
C ARG A 255 -4.96 -1.27 32.78
N THR A 256 -4.57 -2.42 33.29
CA THR A 256 -4.07 -3.53 32.48
C THR A 256 -5.10 -4.65 32.45
N CYS A 257 -5.29 -5.28 31.30
CA CYS A 257 -6.14 -6.44 31.14
C CYS A 257 -5.38 -7.57 30.44
N ARG A 258 -5.81 -8.81 30.66
CA ARG A 258 -5.27 -9.99 29.96
C ARG A 258 -6.43 -10.75 29.37
N ALA A 259 -6.37 -11.02 28.07
CA ALA A 259 -7.37 -11.81 27.38
C ALA A 259 -6.72 -13.00 26.66
N VAL A 260 -7.50 -14.03 26.35
CA VAL A 260 -7.01 -15.21 25.65
C VAL A 260 -7.13 -14.97 24.14
N GLY A 261 -6.05 -14.49 23.53
CA GLY A 261 -5.95 -14.27 22.08
C GLY A 261 -6.52 -12.92 21.60
N ALA A 262 -6.09 -12.50 20.42
CA ALA A 262 -6.31 -11.15 19.91
C ALA A 262 -7.79 -10.75 19.78
N SER A 263 -8.69 -11.67 19.42
CA SER A 263 -10.13 -11.36 19.34
C SER A 263 -10.72 -10.99 20.71
N ASN A 264 -10.33 -11.70 21.76
CA ASN A 264 -10.80 -11.40 23.12
C ASN A 264 -10.16 -10.13 23.69
N GLU A 265 -8.94 -9.78 23.26
CA GLU A 265 -8.32 -8.48 23.59
C GLU A 265 -9.12 -7.33 22.96
N VAL A 266 -9.48 -7.46 21.68
CA VAL A 266 -10.34 -6.48 21.00
C VAL A 266 -11.71 -6.39 21.68
N ASP A 267 -12.34 -7.53 22.02
CA ASP A 267 -13.61 -7.53 22.75
C ASP A 267 -13.52 -6.83 24.12
N ALA A 268 -12.39 -6.97 24.83
CA ALA A 268 -12.17 -6.28 26.09
C ALA A 268 -12.06 -4.77 25.88
N VAL A 269 -11.34 -4.31 24.85
CA VAL A 269 -11.26 -2.89 24.50
C VAL A 269 -12.65 -2.33 24.19
N PHE A 270 -13.43 -2.96 23.33
CA PHE A 270 -14.77 -2.48 22.98
C PHE A 270 -15.73 -2.49 24.18
N ARG A 271 -15.61 -3.47 25.09
CA ARG A 271 -16.38 -3.46 26.34
C ARG A 271 -16.02 -2.25 27.19
N ASP A 272 -14.74 -1.99 27.38
CA ASP A 272 -14.28 -0.83 28.14
C ASP A 272 -14.75 0.48 27.46
N LEU A 273 -14.68 0.59 26.13
CA LEU A 273 -15.17 1.77 25.40
C LEU A 273 -16.67 2.03 25.57
N LEU A 274 -17.48 0.97 25.64
CA LEU A 274 -18.93 1.08 25.83
C LEU A 274 -19.31 1.32 27.30
N GLU A 275 -18.48 0.87 28.25
CA GLU A 275 -18.65 1.13 29.68
C GLU A 275 -18.21 2.54 30.07
N THR A 276 -17.27 3.14 29.33
CA THR A 276 -16.73 4.47 29.63
C THR A 276 -17.51 5.54 28.86
N GLU A 277 -17.94 6.61 29.54
CA GLU A 277 -18.64 7.74 28.90
C GLU A 277 -17.66 8.73 28.21
N ILE A 278 -16.66 8.22 27.50
CA ILE A 278 -15.69 9.04 26.75
C ILE A 278 -16.17 9.17 25.29
N PRO A 279 -16.23 10.39 24.72
CA PRO A 279 -16.51 10.58 23.31
C PRO A 279 -15.56 9.76 22.42
N PHE A 280 -16.09 9.06 21.41
CA PHE A 280 -15.25 8.19 20.57
C PHE A 280 -14.16 8.94 19.79
N ASP A 281 -14.31 10.26 19.56
CA ASP A 281 -13.27 11.08 18.92
C ASP A 281 -12.09 11.42 19.86
N GLU A 282 -12.19 11.10 21.15
CA GLU A 282 -11.12 11.21 22.14
C GLU A 282 -10.41 9.88 22.42
N VAL A 283 -10.82 8.80 21.74
CA VAL A 283 -10.28 7.46 21.92
C VAL A 283 -9.30 7.11 20.80
N GLU A 284 -8.08 6.71 21.18
CA GLU A 284 -7.09 6.15 20.25
C GLU A 284 -6.77 4.69 20.63
N ILE A 285 -6.77 3.79 19.65
CA ILE A 285 -6.36 2.39 19.85
C ILE A 285 -5.03 2.16 19.13
N ALA A 286 -3.94 2.10 19.90
CA ALA A 286 -2.62 1.79 19.39
C ALA A 286 -2.36 0.28 19.39
N VAL A 287 -1.88 -0.26 18.26
CA VAL A 287 -1.55 -1.69 18.10
C VAL A 287 -0.13 -1.85 17.61
N ALA A 288 0.59 -2.86 18.14
CA ALA A 288 1.99 -3.11 17.77
C ALA A 288 2.16 -3.62 16.33
N GLY A 289 1.10 -4.17 15.72
CA GLY A 289 1.09 -4.65 14.35
C GLY A 289 -0.31 -4.65 13.76
N GLU A 290 -0.39 -4.47 12.44
CA GLU A 290 -1.68 -4.38 11.74
C GLU A 290 -2.48 -5.67 11.82
N ARG A 291 -1.81 -6.83 11.73
CA ARG A 291 -2.44 -8.15 11.77
C ARG A 291 -2.25 -8.79 13.15
N PRO A 292 -3.31 -9.36 13.75
CA PRO A 292 -4.71 -9.40 13.26
C PRO A 292 -5.55 -8.17 13.66
N TYR A 293 -5.03 -7.28 14.52
CA TYR A 293 -5.83 -6.31 15.28
C TYR A 293 -6.63 -5.31 14.45
N VAL A 294 -6.02 -4.67 13.44
CA VAL A 294 -6.73 -3.68 12.61
C VAL A 294 -7.96 -4.29 11.96
N SER A 295 -7.86 -5.56 11.55
CA SER A 295 -8.99 -6.23 10.92
C SER A 295 -10.08 -6.58 11.91
N LEU A 296 -9.70 -7.10 13.08
CA LEU A 296 -10.62 -7.45 14.16
C LEU A 296 -11.35 -6.22 14.71
N ILE A 297 -10.65 -5.10 14.89
CA ILE A 297 -11.23 -3.83 15.35
C ILE A 297 -12.26 -3.32 14.34
N ALA A 298 -11.91 -3.31 13.04
CA ALA A 298 -12.85 -2.87 12.00
C ALA A 298 -14.08 -3.79 11.92
N ASP A 299 -13.90 -5.11 11.99
CA ASP A 299 -15.03 -6.06 12.02
C ASP A 299 -15.91 -5.87 13.25
N ARG A 300 -15.32 -5.55 14.40
CA ARG A 300 -16.06 -5.38 15.65
C ARG A 300 -16.83 -4.07 15.66
N ALA A 301 -16.22 -2.99 15.19
CA ALA A 301 -16.86 -1.68 15.03
C ALA A 301 -18.05 -1.77 14.07
N ASP A 302 -17.88 -2.39 12.89
CA ASP A 302 -18.94 -2.56 11.90
C ASP A 302 -20.15 -3.34 12.46
N ARG A 303 -19.90 -4.43 13.20
CA ARG A 303 -20.98 -5.20 13.86
C ARG A 303 -21.74 -4.43 14.93
N MET A 304 -21.12 -3.41 15.52
CA MET A 304 -21.69 -2.59 16.58
C MET A 304 -22.18 -1.23 16.07
N ASP A 305 -22.05 -0.97 14.76
CA ASP A 305 -22.33 0.32 14.13
C ASP A 305 -21.58 1.50 14.79
N LEU A 306 -20.31 1.25 15.16
CA LEU A 306 -19.45 2.25 15.79
C LEU A 306 -18.55 2.94 14.76
N PRO A 307 -18.40 4.28 14.82
CA PRO A 307 -17.49 5.00 13.94
C PRO A 307 -16.04 4.66 14.31
N VAL A 308 -15.25 4.20 13.34
CA VAL A 308 -13.82 3.93 13.51
C VAL A 308 -13.03 4.48 12.34
N SER A 309 -11.90 5.12 12.64
CA SER A 309 -10.92 5.55 11.64
C SER A 309 -9.65 4.73 11.78
N VAL A 310 -9.22 4.10 10.69
CA VAL A 310 -7.98 3.30 10.66
C VAL A 310 -6.89 4.10 9.95
N SER A 311 -5.82 4.44 10.67
CA SER A 311 -4.74 5.31 10.18
C SER A 311 -4.01 4.78 8.94
N THR A 312 -3.95 3.45 8.76
CA THR A 312 -3.33 2.77 7.60
C THR A 312 -4.34 2.47 6.47
N GLY A 313 -5.61 2.80 6.66
CA GLY A 313 -6.71 2.46 5.75
C GLY A 313 -7.12 0.99 5.83
N VAL A 314 -8.14 0.63 5.06
CA VAL A 314 -8.61 -0.76 4.96
C VAL A 314 -7.95 -1.42 3.74
N PRO A 315 -7.31 -2.61 3.89
CA PRO A 315 -6.71 -3.31 2.75
C PRO A 315 -7.73 -3.58 1.64
N ALA A 316 -7.37 -3.29 0.39
CA ALA A 316 -8.28 -3.49 -0.75
C ALA A 316 -8.80 -4.94 -0.86
N VAL A 317 -8.00 -5.93 -0.45
CA VAL A 317 -8.37 -7.36 -0.41
C VAL A 317 -9.56 -7.65 0.52
N ARG A 318 -9.98 -6.69 1.36
CA ARG A 318 -11.19 -6.84 2.18
C ARG A 318 -12.47 -6.47 1.44
N THR A 319 -12.37 -5.67 0.39
CA THR A 319 -13.53 -5.25 -0.42
C THR A 319 -13.84 -6.26 -1.50
N ARG A 320 -15.08 -6.29 -1.98
CA ARG A 320 -15.50 -7.24 -3.02
C ARG A 320 -14.69 -7.06 -4.31
N THR A 321 -14.43 -5.81 -4.70
CA THR A 321 -13.62 -5.50 -5.89
C THR A 321 -12.17 -5.98 -5.74
N GLY A 322 -11.54 -5.73 -4.58
CA GLY A 322 -10.17 -6.19 -4.36
C GLY A 322 -10.05 -7.72 -4.24
N LYS A 323 -11.05 -8.39 -3.64
CA LYS A 323 -11.14 -9.87 -3.64
C LYS A 323 -11.28 -10.43 -5.05
N ALA A 324 -12.12 -9.81 -5.88
CA ALA A 324 -12.32 -10.21 -7.27
C ALA A 324 -11.03 -10.11 -8.09
N LEU A 325 -10.35 -8.97 -8.00
CA LEU A 325 -9.08 -8.76 -8.71
C LEU A 325 -7.98 -9.71 -8.21
N LEU A 326 -7.87 -9.91 -6.89
CA LEU A 326 -6.91 -10.87 -6.34
C LEU A 326 -7.22 -12.30 -6.82
N SER A 327 -8.48 -12.72 -6.80
CA SER A 327 -8.88 -14.05 -7.28
C SER A 327 -8.59 -14.23 -8.78
N PHE A 328 -8.74 -13.18 -9.58
CA PHE A 328 -8.39 -13.19 -11.00
C PHE A 328 -6.87 -13.38 -11.20
N VAL A 329 -6.03 -12.65 -10.46
CA VAL A 329 -4.57 -12.84 -10.52
C VAL A 329 -4.17 -14.23 -10.01
N GLU A 330 -4.76 -14.70 -8.90
CA GLU A 330 -4.53 -16.05 -8.38
C GLU A 330 -4.88 -17.12 -9.42
N TRP A 331 -6.01 -16.98 -10.11
CA TRP A 331 -6.42 -17.88 -11.18
C TRP A 331 -5.39 -17.94 -12.32
N ILE A 332 -4.82 -16.80 -12.72
CA ILE A 332 -3.74 -16.75 -13.72
C ILE A 332 -2.48 -17.44 -13.19
N THR A 333 -2.06 -17.15 -11.95
CA THR A 333 -0.83 -17.71 -11.37
C THR A 333 -0.92 -19.21 -11.05
N GLU A 334 -2.12 -19.74 -10.88
CA GLU A 334 -2.39 -21.16 -10.68
C GLU A 334 -2.73 -21.88 -12.00
N ASP A 335 -2.14 -21.42 -13.11
CA ASP A 335 -2.26 -22.05 -14.43
C ASP A 335 -3.72 -22.24 -14.88
N PHE A 336 -4.55 -21.22 -14.60
CA PHE A 336 -5.96 -21.16 -14.96
C PHE A 336 -6.82 -22.30 -14.39
N ALA A 337 -6.54 -22.74 -13.15
CA ALA A 337 -7.30 -23.80 -12.46
C ALA A 337 -8.84 -23.57 -12.46
N PRO A 338 -9.67 -24.50 -12.97
CA PRO A 338 -11.14 -24.39 -13.02
C PRO A 338 -11.80 -24.15 -11.66
N GLU A 339 -11.26 -24.73 -10.60
CA GLU A 339 -11.79 -24.62 -9.24
C GLU A 339 -11.80 -23.17 -8.76
N ARG A 340 -10.79 -22.38 -9.15
CA ARG A 340 -10.68 -20.95 -8.82
C ARG A 340 -11.74 -20.14 -9.54
N LEU A 341 -11.90 -20.35 -10.85
CA LEU A 341 -12.92 -19.65 -11.64
C LEU A 341 -14.34 -19.99 -11.15
N ILE A 342 -14.62 -21.28 -10.90
CA ILE A 342 -15.91 -21.73 -10.34
C ILE A 342 -16.17 -21.08 -8.99
N ARG A 343 -15.15 -20.98 -8.12
CA ARG A 343 -15.27 -20.31 -6.82
C ARG A 343 -15.59 -18.82 -6.97
N MET A 344 -14.92 -18.11 -7.89
CA MET A 344 -15.16 -16.68 -8.16
C MET A 344 -16.61 -16.41 -8.60
N LEU A 345 -17.14 -17.26 -9.48
CA LEU A 345 -18.52 -17.19 -9.95
C LEU A 345 -19.51 -17.43 -8.79
N ARG A 346 -19.27 -18.46 -7.97
CA ARG A 346 -20.13 -18.80 -6.82
C ARG A 346 -20.06 -17.80 -5.67
N SER A 347 -18.93 -17.12 -5.47
CA SER A 347 -18.77 -16.11 -4.42
C SER A 347 -19.27 -14.73 -4.85
N GLY A 348 -19.83 -14.59 -6.06
CA GLY A 348 -20.30 -13.30 -6.58
C GLY A 348 -19.16 -12.29 -6.79
N HIS A 349 -17.93 -12.76 -6.95
CA HIS A 349 -16.78 -11.90 -7.28
C HIS A 349 -16.73 -11.57 -8.77
N LEU A 350 -17.49 -12.28 -9.60
CA LEU A 350 -17.54 -12.10 -11.05
C LEU A 350 -18.98 -11.86 -11.48
N ARG A 351 -19.21 -10.72 -12.15
CA ARG A 351 -20.48 -10.33 -12.77
C ARG A 351 -20.42 -10.57 -14.27
N LEU A 352 -21.45 -11.19 -14.83
CA LEU A 352 -21.55 -11.45 -16.27
C LEU A 352 -22.58 -10.55 -16.95
N ASP A 353 -23.43 -9.88 -16.19
CA ASP A 353 -24.48 -8.99 -16.69
C ASP A 353 -23.92 -7.81 -17.49
N ARG A 354 -22.72 -7.34 -17.16
CA ARG A 354 -22.05 -6.22 -17.83
C ARG A 354 -21.54 -6.54 -19.24
N VAL A 355 -21.15 -7.79 -19.47
CA VAL A 355 -20.73 -8.28 -20.79
C VAL A 355 -21.84 -9.03 -21.51
N ARG A 356 -23.02 -9.17 -20.90
CA ARG A 356 -24.10 -10.01 -21.41
C ARG A 356 -24.62 -9.54 -22.77
N SER A 357 -24.78 -8.24 -22.98
CA SER A 357 -25.24 -7.71 -24.28
C SER A 357 -24.35 -8.14 -25.43
N ASP A 358 -23.04 -8.12 -25.21
CA ASP A 358 -22.04 -8.49 -26.19
C ASP A 358 -22.05 -10.00 -26.42
N LEU A 359 -22.17 -10.79 -25.35
CA LEU A 359 -22.28 -12.24 -25.44
C LEU A 359 -23.55 -12.66 -26.20
N ASP A 360 -24.71 -12.10 -25.84
CA ASP A 360 -26.00 -12.40 -26.47
C ASP A 360 -26.00 -12.03 -27.96
N GLY A 361 -25.29 -10.95 -28.35
CA GLY A 361 -25.11 -10.57 -29.75
C GLY A 361 -24.29 -11.58 -30.56
N GLU A 362 -23.42 -12.36 -29.91
CA GLU A 362 -22.55 -13.34 -30.56
C GLU A 362 -23.11 -14.77 -30.57
N VAL A 363 -23.75 -15.21 -29.47
CA VAL A 363 -24.25 -16.60 -29.32
C VAL A 363 -25.77 -16.72 -29.27
N GLY A 364 -26.49 -15.59 -29.29
CA GLY A 364 -27.93 -15.51 -29.05
C GLY A 364 -28.27 -15.42 -27.56
N ALA A 365 -29.43 -14.84 -27.26
CA ALA A 365 -29.86 -14.64 -25.87
C ALA A 365 -30.02 -15.97 -25.11
N VAL A 366 -29.34 -16.08 -23.98
CA VAL A 366 -29.45 -17.21 -23.04
C VAL A 366 -29.77 -16.68 -21.64
N ASP A 367 -30.84 -17.18 -21.03
CA ASP A 367 -31.15 -16.86 -19.64
C ASP A 367 -30.28 -17.71 -18.70
N LEU A 368 -29.05 -17.24 -18.43
CA LEU A 368 -28.06 -17.99 -17.65
C LEU A 368 -27.35 -17.13 -16.60
N GLY A 369 -27.71 -17.29 -15.33
CA GLY A 369 -27.07 -16.59 -14.22
C GLY A 369 -25.63 -17.07 -13.95
N THR A 370 -24.85 -16.25 -13.24
CA THR A 370 -23.45 -16.57 -12.87
C THR A 370 -23.29 -17.92 -12.16
N HIS A 371 -24.26 -18.29 -11.31
CA HIS A 371 -24.24 -19.57 -10.59
C HIS A 371 -24.48 -20.78 -11.51
N GLU A 372 -25.26 -20.59 -12.58
CA GLU A 372 -25.53 -21.63 -13.58
C GLU A 372 -24.31 -21.84 -14.47
N VAL A 373 -23.62 -20.75 -14.85
CA VAL A 373 -22.29 -20.83 -15.51
C VAL A 373 -21.32 -21.65 -14.66
N ALA A 374 -21.25 -21.38 -13.35
CA ALA A 374 -20.40 -22.16 -12.44
C ALA A 374 -20.79 -23.65 -12.39
N THR A 375 -22.08 -23.96 -12.53
CA THR A 375 -22.59 -25.34 -12.56
C THR A 375 -22.22 -26.05 -13.86
N VAL A 376 -22.37 -25.37 -15.00
CA VAL A 376 -21.93 -25.89 -16.30
C VAL A 376 -20.42 -26.15 -16.29
N LEU A 377 -19.63 -25.22 -15.73
CA LEU A 377 -18.18 -25.41 -15.62
C LEU A 377 -17.83 -26.61 -14.73
N ALA A 378 -18.47 -26.73 -13.55
CA ALA A 378 -18.20 -27.81 -12.60
C ALA A 378 -18.58 -29.22 -13.12
N GLY A 379 -19.47 -29.31 -14.10
CA GLY A 379 -19.87 -30.58 -14.71
C GLY A 379 -18.84 -31.21 -15.66
N ARG A 380 -17.64 -30.64 -15.78
CA ARG A 380 -16.63 -31.03 -16.79
C ARG A 380 -15.23 -31.13 -16.20
N ARG A 381 -14.37 -31.88 -16.89
CA ARG A 381 -12.93 -31.94 -16.61
C ARG A 381 -12.18 -31.10 -17.63
N TYR A 382 -11.17 -30.39 -17.16
CA TYR A 382 -10.32 -29.53 -17.98
C TYR A 382 -8.88 -30.00 -17.90
N GLU A 383 -8.16 -29.85 -19.00
CA GLU A 383 -6.71 -29.94 -18.97
C GLU A 383 -6.14 -28.70 -18.24
N PRO A 384 -4.97 -28.83 -17.58
CA PRO A 384 -4.26 -27.67 -17.04
C PRO A 384 -3.94 -26.65 -18.14
N GLY A 385 -3.87 -25.38 -17.76
CA GLY A 385 -3.45 -24.29 -18.63
C GLY A 385 -4.55 -23.57 -19.37
N ARG A 386 -4.14 -22.45 -19.97
CA ARG A 386 -5.01 -21.44 -20.62
C ARG A 386 -5.99 -22.02 -21.64
N ASP A 387 -5.50 -22.98 -22.45
CA ASP A 387 -6.28 -23.56 -23.55
C ASP A 387 -7.21 -24.70 -23.11
N GLY A 388 -7.10 -25.16 -21.85
CA GLY A 388 -7.87 -26.28 -21.32
C GLY A 388 -9.39 -26.04 -21.38
N TYR A 389 -9.83 -24.80 -21.16
CA TYR A 389 -11.24 -24.42 -21.29
C TYR A 389 -11.77 -24.54 -22.70
N ALA A 390 -11.04 -23.99 -23.68
CA ALA A 390 -11.44 -24.02 -25.08
C ALA A 390 -11.58 -25.47 -25.56
N LYS A 391 -10.56 -26.30 -25.33
CA LYS A 391 -10.60 -27.72 -25.71
C LYS A 391 -11.79 -28.46 -25.09
N ALA A 392 -12.02 -28.31 -23.79
CA ALA A 392 -13.08 -29.05 -23.09
C ALA A 392 -14.48 -28.59 -23.49
N LEU A 393 -14.69 -27.28 -23.69
CA LEU A 393 -15.97 -26.70 -24.06
C LEU A 393 -16.28 -26.93 -25.55
N ASP A 394 -15.31 -26.72 -26.44
CA ASP A 394 -15.48 -26.95 -27.88
C ASP A 394 -15.77 -28.45 -28.16
N ALA A 395 -15.11 -29.37 -27.45
CA ALA A 395 -15.43 -30.81 -27.53
C ALA A 395 -16.85 -31.13 -27.02
N ALA A 396 -17.37 -30.39 -26.03
CA ALA A 396 -18.74 -30.57 -25.55
C ALA A 396 -19.78 -29.98 -26.51
N ILE A 397 -19.46 -28.86 -27.15
CA ILE A 397 -20.27 -28.24 -28.21
C ILE A 397 -20.37 -29.21 -29.38
N GLY A 398 -19.24 -29.74 -29.87
CA GLY A 398 -19.20 -30.70 -30.98
C GLY A 398 -20.03 -31.97 -30.71
N ARG A 399 -19.93 -32.56 -29.51
CA ARG A 399 -20.79 -33.71 -29.13
C ARG A 399 -22.27 -33.38 -29.11
N THR A 400 -22.63 -32.16 -28.72
CA THR A 400 -24.04 -31.71 -28.70
C THR A 400 -24.53 -31.47 -30.12
N GLU A 401 -23.66 -30.99 -31.01
CA GLU A 401 -23.94 -30.80 -32.44
C GLU A 401 -24.13 -32.12 -33.19
N GLU A 402 -23.27 -33.11 -32.95
CA GLU A 402 -23.45 -34.48 -33.46
C GLU A 402 -24.80 -35.06 -33.03
N ARG A 403 -25.16 -34.87 -31.75
CA ARG A 403 -26.44 -35.31 -31.18
C ARG A 403 -27.64 -34.65 -31.85
N ILE A 404 -27.54 -33.36 -32.18
CA ILE A 404 -28.58 -32.63 -32.92
C ILE A 404 -28.79 -33.26 -34.30
N GLY A 405 -27.70 -33.51 -35.03
CA GLY A 405 -27.77 -34.17 -36.34
C GLY A 405 -28.40 -35.56 -36.27
N GLU A 406 -28.02 -36.38 -35.28
CA GLU A 406 -28.62 -37.71 -35.07
C GLU A 406 -30.13 -37.68 -34.76
N LEU A 407 -30.61 -36.64 -34.09
CA LEU A 407 -32.03 -36.47 -33.78
C LEU A 407 -32.80 -36.00 -35.01
N GLU A 408 -32.23 -35.06 -35.76
CA GLU A 408 -32.80 -34.57 -37.03
C GLU A 408 -32.90 -35.69 -38.06
N ASP A 409 -31.87 -36.53 -38.21
CA ASP A 409 -31.88 -37.71 -39.08
C ASP A 409 -32.96 -38.74 -38.70
N LYS A 410 -33.45 -38.70 -37.45
CA LYS A 410 -34.51 -39.57 -36.91
C LYS A 410 -35.88 -38.88 -36.83
N ASP A 411 -36.02 -37.68 -37.40
CA ASP A 411 -37.22 -36.84 -37.29
C ASP A 411 -37.67 -36.58 -35.83
N LEU A 412 -36.72 -36.51 -34.90
CA LEU A 412 -36.96 -36.18 -33.49
C LEU A 412 -36.65 -34.71 -33.23
N ASP A 413 -37.36 -34.09 -32.28
CA ASP A 413 -37.16 -32.69 -31.91
C ASP A 413 -35.83 -32.47 -31.14
N PRO A 414 -34.87 -31.71 -31.67
CA PRO A 414 -33.59 -31.45 -31.03
C PRO A 414 -33.57 -30.14 -30.21
N GLU A 415 -34.72 -29.50 -29.94
CA GLU A 415 -34.78 -28.20 -29.24
C GLU A 415 -33.98 -28.16 -27.93
N ARG A 416 -34.06 -29.23 -27.14
CA ARG A 416 -33.29 -29.35 -25.88
C ARG A 416 -31.78 -29.31 -26.12
N GLU A 417 -31.28 -30.02 -27.13
CA GLU A 417 -29.85 -30.05 -27.44
C GLU A 417 -29.39 -28.74 -28.07
N ARG A 418 -30.25 -28.07 -28.85
CA ARG A 418 -29.99 -26.70 -29.34
C ARG A 418 -29.89 -25.69 -28.19
N ALA A 419 -30.72 -25.81 -27.14
CA ALA A 419 -30.63 -24.98 -25.95
C ALA A 419 -29.35 -25.27 -25.14
N GLN A 420 -28.98 -26.55 -25.01
CA GLN A 420 -27.73 -26.96 -24.37
C GLN A 420 -26.48 -26.49 -25.14
N LYS A 421 -26.50 -26.56 -26.47
CA LYS A 421 -25.43 -26.04 -27.35
C LYS A 421 -25.23 -24.54 -27.12
N ARG A 422 -26.32 -23.75 -27.18
CA ARG A 422 -26.28 -22.30 -26.90
C ARG A 422 -25.74 -21.98 -25.50
N THR A 423 -26.15 -22.76 -24.49
CA THR A 423 -25.62 -22.62 -23.12
C THR A 423 -24.10 -22.84 -23.09
N LEU A 424 -23.60 -23.85 -23.81
CA LEU A 424 -22.17 -24.14 -23.88
C LEU A 424 -21.39 -23.07 -24.64
N GLU A 425 -21.94 -22.59 -25.75
CA GLU A 425 -21.37 -21.49 -26.53
C GLU A 425 -21.27 -20.20 -25.70
N PHE A 426 -22.33 -19.88 -24.93
CA PHE A 426 -22.32 -18.75 -23.99
C PHE A 426 -21.21 -18.89 -22.94
N VAL A 427 -21.12 -20.05 -22.26
CA VAL A 427 -20.09 -20.29 -21.25
C VAL A 427 -18.69 -20.23 -21.86
N ARG A 428 -18.47 -20.84 -23.02
CA ARG A 428 -17.21 -20.80 -23.76
C ARG A 428 -16.81 -19.37 -24.08
N ARG A 429 -17.75 -18.55 -24.54
CA ARG A 429 -17.46 -17.16 -24.89
C ARG A 429 -17.22 -16.28 -23.68
N ALA A 430 -17.96 -16.46 -22.60
CA ALA A 430 -17.74 -15.76 -21.33
C ALA A 430 -16.35 -16.06 -20.75
N VAL A 431 -15.94 -17.34 -20.74
CA VAL A 431 -14.60 -17.73 -20.29
C VAL A 431 -13.53 -17.18 -21.23
N GLN A 432 -13.75 -17.20 -22.54
CA GLN A 432 -12.80 -16.63 -23.50
C GLN A 432 -12.57 -15.13 -23.27
N ARG A 433 -13.64 -14.35 -23.05
CA ARG A 433 -13.51 -12.91 -22.75
C ARG A 433 -12.68 -12.66 -21.50
N LEU A 434 -12.84 -13.50 -20.48
CA LEU A 434 -12.01 -13.41 -19.27
C LEU A 434 -10.55 -13.81 -19.54
N LEU A 435 -10.31 -14.86 -20.33
CA LEU A 435 -8.96 -15.28 -20.76
C LEU A 435 -8.28 -14.22 -21.62
N ASP A 436 -9.03 -13.46 -22.43
CA ASP A 436 -8.47 -12.39 -23.27
C ASP A 436 -7.89 -11.24 -22.42
N LEU A 437 -8.36 -11.08 -21.18
CA LEU A 437 -7.81 -10.13 -20.21
C LEU A 437 -6.59 -10.68 -19.45
N ALA A 438 -6.31 -11.98 -19.51
CA ALA A 438 -5.11 -12.52 -18.87
C ALA A 438 -3.86 -12.15 -19.69
N PRO A 439 -2.79 -11.64 -19.06
CA PRO A 439 -1.55 -11.33 -19.77
C PRO A 439 -0.94 -12.59 -20.39
N ARG A 440 -0.19 -12.39 -21.49
CA ARG A 440 0.71 -13.41 -22.06
C ARG A 440 2.10 -13.26 -21.45
N ASP A 441 2.95 -14.27 -21.65
CA ASP A 441 4.28 -14.36 -21.01
C ASP A 441 5.21 -13.16 -21.31
N ASP A 442 4.94 -12.41 -22.37
CA ASP A 442 5.69 -11.22 -22.81
C ASP A 442 5.00 -9.88 -22.44
N ALA A 443 3.89 -9.91 -21.70
CA ALA A 443 3.14 -8.71 -21.38
C ALA A 443 3.90 -7.76 -20.45
N SER A 444 3.87 -6.47 -20.78
CA SER A 444 4.43 -5.42 -19.91
C SER A 444 3.56 -5.22 -18.66
N VAL A 445 4.15 -4.66 -17.59
CA VAL A 445 3.41 -4.27 -16.38
C VAL A 445 2.27 -3.29 -16.71
N THR A 446 2.49 -2.37 -17.66
CA THR A 446 1.45 -1.44 -18.14
C THR A 446 0.30 -2.16 -18.83
N THR A 447 0.61 -3.19 -19.62
CA THR A 447 -0.40 -4.05 -20.25
C THR A 447 -1.22 -4.78 -19.18
N MET A 448 -0.54 -5.38 -18.19
CA MET A 448 -1.20 -6.05 -17.06
C MET A 448 -2.12 -5.10 -16.28
N ALA A 449 -1.67 -3.87 -16.01
CA ALA A 449 -2.47 -2.86 -15.33
C ALA A 449 -3.72 -2.48 -16.15
N THR A 450 -3.55 -2.25 -17.46
CA THR A 450 -4.65 -1.95 -18.37
C THR A 450 -5.69 -3.08 -18.38
N GLN A 451 -5.23 -4.32 -18.50
CA GLN A 451 -6.08 -5.51 -18.46
C GLN A 451 -6.78 -5.70 -17.11
N ALA A 452 -6.10 -5.42 -15.99
CA ALA A 452 -6.69 -5.45 -14.66
C ALA A 452 -7.79 -4.40 -14.48
N ARG A 453 -7.63 -3.18 -15.03
CA ARG A 453 -8.70 -2.16 -15.05
C ARG A 453 -9.90 -2.63 -15.84
N GLN A 454 -9.65 -3.18 -17.02
CA GLN A 454 -10.70 -3.70 -17.87
C GLN A 454 -11.44 -4.86 -17.20
N PHE A 455 -10.75 -5.74 -16.47
CA PHE A 455 -11.38 -6.77 -15.65
C PHE A 455 -12.32 -6.16 -14.58
N VAL A 456 -11.90 -5.11 -13.89
CA VAL A 456 -12.74 -4.44 -12.87
C VAL A 456 -13.98 -3.79 -13.50
N GLU A 457 -13.87 -3.28 -14.72
CA GLU A 457 -14.99 -2.71 -15.49
C GLU A 457 -15.94 -3.79 -15.99
N ASP A 458 -15.42 -4.78 -16.72
CA ASP A 458 -16.22 -5.77 -17.44
C ASP A 458 -16.81 -6.84 -16.50
N PHE A 459 -16.06 -7.23 -15.46
CA PHE A 459 -16.40 -8.38 -14.62
C PHE A 459 -16.51 -8.06 -13.13
N GLY A 460 -16.11 -6.85 -12.70
CA GLY A 460 -16.05 -6.48 -11.29
C GLY A 460 -17.43 -6.51 -10.59
N PRO A 461 -17.48 -6.82 -9.28
CA PRO A 461 -18.75 -7.01 -8.56
C PRO A 461 -19.46 -5.71 -8.17
N VAL A 462 -18.75 -4.57 -8.13
CA VAL A 462 -19.27 -3.28 -7.65
C VAL A 462 -19.31 -2.27 -8.79
N ASP A 463 -20.41 -1.55 -8.92
CA ASP A 463 -20.61 -0.52 -9.95
C ASP A 463 -19.80 0.75 -9.63
N PRO A 464 -19.35 1.51 -10.64
CA PRO A 464 -18.77 2.82 -10.40
C PRO A 464 -19.81 3.72 -9.70
N PRO A 465 -19.43 4.44 -8.63
CA PRO A 465 -20.33 5.44 -8.06
C PRO A 465 -20.63 6.52 -9.11
N PRO A 466 -21.84 7.10 -9.14
CA PRO A 466 -22.15 8.24 -10.01
C PRO A 466 -21.15 9.37 -9.82
N GLU A 467 -20.78 10.07 -10.89
CA GLU A 467 -19.77 11.14 -10.84
C GLU A 467 -20.12 12.24 -9.83
N GLU A 468 -21.41 12.54 -9.69
CA GLU A 468 -21.94 13.57 -8.80
C GLU A 468 -21.98 13.15 -7.32
N LYS A 469 -21.82 11.85 -7.01
CA LYS A 469 -21.93 11.35 -5.62
C LYS A 469 -20.69 11.77 -4.81
N PRO A 470 -20.84 12.60 -3.75
CA PRO A 470 -19.73 13.05 -2.91
C PRO A 470 -18.98 11.88 -2.28
N GLU A 471 -17.67 12.02 -2.07
CA GLU A 471 -16.85 10.95 -1.48
C GLU A 471 -17.34 10.53 -0.08
N SER A 472 -17.85 11.48 0.71
CA SER A 472 -18.42 11.25 2.04
C SER A 472 -19.70 10.43 2.05
N GLU A 473 -20.41 10.34 0.92
CA GLU A 473 -21.68 9.60 0.79
C GLU A 473 -21.50 8.22 0.14
N ARG A 474 -20.27 7.91 -0.30
CA ARG A 474 -19.95 6.62 -0.92
C ARG A 474 -19.86 5.55 0.15
N THR A 475 -20.43 4.39 -0.16
CA THR A 475 -20.19 3.16 0.60
C THR A 475 -18.70 2.80 0.54
N LEU A 476 -18.22 2.04 1.52
CA LEU A 476 -16.84 1.54 1.53
C LEU A 476 -16.47 0.81 0.22
N GLU A 477 -17.41 0.04 -0.32
CA GLU A 477 -17.23 -0.71 -1.59
C GLU A 477 -17.08 0.22 -2.80
N GLU A 478 -17.89 1.27 -2.90
CA GLU A 478 -17.80 2.28 -3.98
C GLU A 478 -16.49 3.08 -3.88
N ALA A 479 -16.14 3.53 -2.68
CA ALA A 479 -14.91 4.27 -2.43
C ALA A 479 -13.68 3.40 -2.75
N ALA A 480 -13.65 2.16 -2.28
CA ALA A 480 -12.56 1.24 -2.53
C ALA A 480 -12.42 0.89 -4.01
N ARG A 481 -13.54 0.65 -4.73
CA ARG A 481 -13.52 0.45 -6.19
C ARG A 481 -12.89 1.66 -6.88
N ALA A 482 -13.33 2.88 -6.56
CA ALA A 482 -12.82 4.10 -7.19
C ALA A 482 -11.32 4.33 -6.91
N VAL A 483 -10.88 4.12 -5.67
CA VAL A 483 -9.47 4.25 -5.29
C VAL A 483 -8.62 3.18 -5.97
N LEU A 484 -9.07 1.92 -5.97
CA LEU A 484 -8.37 0.81 -6.63
C LEU A 484 -8.24 1.08 -8.13
N TYR A 485 -9.34 1.44 -8.80
CA TYR A 485 -9.35 1.73 -10.23
C TYR A 485 -8.43 2.91 -10.62
N LYS A 486 -8.32 3.95 -9.78
CA LYS A 486 -7.38 5.07 -10.01
C LYS A 486 -5.92 4.71 -9.77
N ARG A 487 -5.66 3.67 -8.96
CA ARG A 487 -4.30 3.23 -8.56
C ARG A 487 -3.73 2.18 -9.51
N ILE A 488 -4.58 1.46 -10.25
CA ILE A 488 -4.20 0.63 -11.39
C ILE A 488 -4.02 1.54 -12.61
#